data_AF-A0A8J9YPC0-F1
#
_entry.id   AF-A0A8J9YPC0-F1
#
_cell.length_a   1.000
_cell.length_b   1.000
_cell.length_c   1.000
_cell.angle_alpha   90.00
_cell.angle_beta   90.00
_cell.angle_gamma   90.00
#
_symmetry.space_group_name_H-M   'P 1'
#
loop_
_entity.id
_entity.type
_entity.pdbx_description
1 polymer ?
#
loop_
_entity_poly.entity_id
_entity_poly.type
_entity_poly.pdbx_seq_one_letter_code
_entity_poly.pdbx_strand_id
1 'polypeptide(L)'
;MRREFRTREESKIAAMLFPLIFVALLSAAASQSCQNTAPLCGASPGWPLLSMCNDHDYVFASCPEFCGQCTCASDPRGPCYNGGIRGGNPANYNERTCDCNCVGAWTGDLCQYCSLTCVHGNLDSSTCTCSCAPGWDGNTCSDVCADSSTLCGANPGWPTVASCSLQPVLFTCLFLRLFVYQDVCADSSALCGANPGWPTVASCSVDYVAESCHLFCGVCSGGSGVVTQPTTTTQTTTKATTTPPPCDWQVVFEVRPGVGDWAVDAWSSDHAHTAHFKSPLVDMWGTLGVKRVKVSLFQGAEVRELIFNGANSDKFSWFSKDRLMTSPWADLPTEPNNFFSVDGETNPNSRRTWFINRNYDGCPNDAGWLVVAENGPQGGCDWEKAPAGPTVLYSKKSTYVNWTSGGADIGVADRMVISIDTCSR
;
A
#
# COMPACT_ATOMS: atom_id res chain seq x y z
N MET A 1 -67.67 -32.11 -36.30
CA MET A 1 -68.95 -31.35 -36.43
C MET A 1 -68.61 -29.87 -36.34
N ARG A 2 -69.27 -28.98 -37.13
CA ARG A 2 -69.41 -27.50 -36.94
C ARG A 2 -68.14 -26.67 -36.61
N ARG A 3 -67.60 -25.72 -37.41
CA ARG A 3 -68.19 -24.65 -38.29
C ARG A 3 -69.29 -23.86 -37.58
N GLU A 4 -69.32 -22.53 -37.49
CA GLU A 4 -68.62 -21.37 -38.13
C GLU A 4 -68.58 -20.20 -37.11
N PHE A 5 -67.81 -19.11 -37.28
CA PHE A 5 -68.07 -17.86 -38.04
C PHE A 5 -66.70 -17.11 -38.16
N ARG A 6 -66.18 -16.54 -39.27
CA ARG A 6 -66.73 -15.78 -40.44
C ARG A 6 -67.36 -14.43 -40.04
N THR A 7 -67.12 -13.25 -40.62
CA THR A 7 -66.41 -12.74 -41.84
C THR A 7 -65.52 -11.53 -41.47
N ARG A 8 -64.96 -10.63 -42.32
CA ARG A 8 -64.85 -10.40 -43.79
C ARG A 8 -63.48 -9.69 -44.07
N GLU A 9 -62.77 -9.89 -45.20
CA GLU A 9 -62.70 -9.03 -46.43
C GLU A 9 -62.95 -7.51 -46.23
N GLU A 10 -62.22 -6.57 -46.87
CA GLU A 10 -61.66 -6.60 -48.24
C GLU A 10 -60.21 -6.10 -48.38
N SER A 11 -59.57 -6.52 -49.48
CA SER A 11 -58.33 -5.95 -50.03
C SER A 11 -58.66 -4.99 -51.18
N LYS A 12 -57.86 -3.93 -51.35
CA LYS A 12 -57.66 -3.25 -52.64
C LYS A 12 -56.33 -2.50 -52.68
N ILE A 13 -55.37 -3.13 -53.35
CA ILE A 13 -54.11 -2.53 -53.78
C ILE A 13 -54.41 -1.58 -54.94
N ALA A 14 -54.00 -0.32 -54.83
CA ALA A 14 -53.89 0.61 -55.95
C ALA A 14 -52.51 1.28 -55.88
N ALA A 15 -51.65 0.99 -56.85
CA ALA A 15 -50.29 1.51 -56.88
C ALA A 15 -50.27 2.95 -57.42
N MET A 16 -49.59 3.86 -56.72
CA MET A 16 -49.05 5.09 -57.30
C MET A 16 -47.64 5.32 -56.77
N LEU A 17 -46.69 5.51 -57.67
CA LEU A 17 -45.29 5.79 -57.35
C LEU A 17 -45.13 7.26 -56.92
N PHE A 18 -44.51 7.50 -55.78
CA PHE A 18 -43.73 8.74 -55.51
C PHE A 18 -42.44 8.36 -54.75
N PRO A 19 -41.36 9.16 -54.88
CA PRO A 19 -40.00 8.63 -54.78
C PRO A 19 -39.48 8.48 -53.35
N LEU A 20 -38.52 7.56 -53.21
CA LEU A 20 -37.73 7.35 -51.99
C LEU A 20 -36.90 8.59 -51.64
N ILE A 21 -37.46 9.47 -50.82
CA ILE A 21 -36.66 10.36 -49.97
C ILE A 21 -36.29 9.54 -48.73
N PHE A 22 -35.26 8.70 -48.87
CA PHE A 22 -34.49 8.28 -47.70
C PHE A 22 -33.74 9.52 -47.21
N VAL A 23 -34.36 10.25 -46.29
CA VAL A 23 -33.55 11.02 -45.34
C VAL A 23 -32.74 9.97 -44.60
N ALA A 24 -31.46 9.87 -44.96
CA ALA A 24 -30.47 9.27 -44.09
C ALA A 24 -30.46 10.12 -42.82
N LEU A 25 -31.30 9.75 -41.86
CA LEU A 25 -31.03 10.00 -40.47
C LEU A 25 -29.70 9.32 -40.21
N LEU A 26 -28.62 10.09 -40.35
CA LEU A 26 -27.40 9.81 -39.64
C LEU A 26 -27.85 9.74 -38.18
N SER A 27 -27.98 8.52 -37.68
CA SER A 27 -27.82 8.25 -36.28
C SER A 27 -26.41 8.72 -35.94
N ALA A 28 -26.32 9.99 -35.53
CA ALA A 28 -25.26 10.46 -34.67
C ALA A 28 -25.41 9.65 -33.38
N ALA A 29 -24.91 8.42 -33.42
CA ALA A 29 -24.41 7.75 -32.25
C ALA A 29 -23.26 8.63 -31.76
N ALA A 30 -23.64 9.65 -30.98
CA ALA A 30 -22.68 10.38 -30.18
C ALA A 30 -21.86 9.32 -29.46
N SER A 31 -20.54 9.36 -29.64
CA SER A 31 -19.62 8.53 -28.88
C SER A 31 -19.85 8.85 -27.41
N GLN A 32 -20.69 8.06 -26.76
CA GLN A 32 -21.21 8.40 -25.45
C GLN A 32 -20.05 8.20 -24.48
N SER A 33 -19.43 9.33 -24.12
CA SER A 33 -18.29 9.37 -23.22
C SER A 33 -18.66 8.65 -21.93
N CYS A 34 -17.69 7.98 -21.31
CA CYS A 34 -17.93 7.23 -20.10
C CYS A 34 -18.25 8.20 -18.94
N GLN A 35 -19.49 8.17 -18.44
CA GLN A 35 -20.00 9.14 -17.46
C GLN A 35 -20.79 8.44 -16.35
N ASN A 36 -20.31 8.54 -15.11
CA ASN A 36 -21.07 8.27 -13.90
C ASN A 36 -22.01 9.45 -13.65
N THR A 37 -23.32 9.25 -13.67
CA THR A 37 -24.29 10.35 -13.49
C THR A 37 -24.64 10.63 -12.02
N ALA A 38 -24.30 9.71 -11.11
CA ALA A 38 -24.43 9.91 -9.67
C ALA A 38 -23.08 10.29 -9.01
N PRO A 39 -23.05 11.29 -8.10
CA PRO A 39 -21.83 11.77 -7.43
C PRO A 39 -21.31 10.84 -6.31
N LEU A 40 -21.87 9.63 -6.20
CA LEU A 40 -21.52 8.63 -5.19
C LEU A 40 -20.92 7.36 -5.79
N CYS A 41 -20.79 7.25 -7.12
CA CYS A 41 -20.23 6.06 -7.75
C CYS A 41 -18.78 5.83 -7.29
N GLY A 42 -18.53 4.72 -6.56
CA GLY A 42 -17.24 4.42 -5.94
C GLY A 42 -16.93 5.17 -4.64
N ALA A 43 -17.91 5.76 -3.95
CA ALA A 43 -17.63 6.54 -2.74
C ALA A 43 -17.27 5.67 -1.53
N SER A 44 -16.21 6.10 -0.83
CA SER A 44 -15.73 5.48 0.41
C SER A 44 -16.09 6.36 1.63
N PRO A 45 -16.58 5.78 2.73
CA PRO A 45 -16.87 4.36 2.93
C PRO A 45 -18.27 3.94 2.42
N GLY A 46 -18.30 2.90 1.58
CA GLY A 46 -19.38 1.91 1.61
C GLY A 46 -20.57 2.03 0.64
N TRP A 47 -20.62 2.94 -0.35
CA TRP A 47 -21.73 2.94 -1.32
C TRP A 47 -21.42 3.60 -2.67
N PRO A 48 -21.89 3.04 -3.81
CA PRO A 48 -22.42 1.69 -3.97
C PRO A 48 -21.29 0.65 -3.94
N LEU A 49 -21.60 -0.58 -3.52
CA LEU A 49 -20.65 -1.70 -3.62
C LEU A 49 -20.67 -2.27 -5.05
N LEU A 50 -19.57 -2.88 -5.49
CA LEU A 50 -19.47 -3.46 -6.84
C LEU A 50 -20.51 -4.58 -7.09
N SER A 51 -20.96 -5.28 -6.05
CA SER A 51 -22.10 -6.23 -6.15
C SER A 51 -23.40 -5.55 -6.58
N MET A 52 -23.65 -4.32 -6.13
CA MET A 52 -24.87 -3.57 -6.44
C MET A 52 -25.00 -3.23 -7.94
N CYS A 53 -23.91 -3.28 -8.70
CA CYS A 53 -23.95 -3.18 -10.16
C CYS A 53 -24.76 -4.34 -10.80
N ASN A 54 -24.84 -5.51 -10.15
CA ASN A 54 -25.61 -6.65 -10.66
C ASN A 54 -26.98 -6.78 -9.97
N ASP A 55 -27.08 -6.37 -8.70
CA ASP A 55 -28.29 -6.54 -7.89
C ASP A 55 -29.27 -5.35 -8.00
N HIS A 56 -28.83 -4.22 -8.55
CA HIS A 56 -29.62 -2.98 -8.59
C HIS A 56 -29.46 -2.20 -9.91
N ASP A 57 -30.47 -2.31 -10.78
CA ASP A 57 -30.55 -1.63 -12.09
C ASP A 57 -30.24 -0.12 -12.03
N TYR A 58 -30.62 0.57 -10.95
CA TYR A 58 -30.38 2.00 -10.80
C TYR A 58 -28.90 2.34 -10.52
N VAL A 59 -28.15 1.47 -9.87
CA VAL A 59 -26.69 1.61 -9.70
C VAL A 59 -26.01 1.35 -11.04
N PHE A 60 -26.39 0.25 -11.71
CA PHE A 60 -25.90 -0.07 -13.05
C PHE A 60 -26.13 1.09 -14.04
N ALA A 61 -27.33 1.65 -14.08
CA ALA A 61 -27.66 2.77 -14.97
C ALA A 61 -26.97 4.10 -14.60
N SER A 62 -26.71 4.35 -13.30
CA SER A 62 -26.15 5.64 -12.85
C SER A 62 -24.62 5.65 -12.73
N CYS A 63 -23.99 4.47 -12.68
CA CYS A 63 -22.56 4.30 -12.43
C CYS A 63 -21.85 3.42 -13.49
N PRO A 64 -22.01 3.66 -14.81
CA PRO A 64 -21.48 2.77 -15.84
C PRO A 64 -19.95 2.67 -15.88
N GLU A 65 -19.20 3.66 -15.41
CA GLU A 65 -17.73 3.57 -15.32
C GLU A 65 -17.33 2.70 -14.12
N PHE A 66 -17.86 2.99 -12.94
CA PHE A 66 -17.62 2.20 -11.72
C PHE A 66 -18.09 0.74 -11.86
N CYS A 67 -19.18 0.49 -12.57
CA CYS A 67 -19.69 -0.85 -12.87
C CYS A 67 -19.00 -1.51 -14.09
N GLY A 68 -17.98 -0.89 -14.69
CA GLY A 68 -17.19 -1.48 -15.79
C GLY A 68 -17.92 -1.64 -17.13
N GLN A 69 -19.06 -0.97 -17.34
CA GLN A 69 -19.76 -0.94 -18.63
C GLN A 69 -19.05 -0.06 -19.66
N CYS A 70 -18.30 0.94 -19.19
CA CYS A 70 -17.44 1.78 -20.01
C CYS A 70 -16.11 2.02 -19.30
N THR A 71 -15.14 2.59 -20.01
CA THR A 71 -13.80 2.90 -19.46
C THR A 71 -13.35 4.30 -19.84
N CYS A 72 -12.61 4.95 -18.94
CA CYS A 72 -11.91 6.20 -19.19
C CYS A 72 -10.52 6.01 -19.82
N ALA A 73 -10.06 4.77 -20.03
CA ALA A 73 -8.74 4.48 -20.60
C ALA A 73 -8.58 4.95 -22.07
N SER A 74 -9.69 5.12 -22.79
CA SER A 74 -9.74 5.57 -24.19
C SER A 74 -10.24 7.02 -24.35
N ASP A 75 -10.12 7.86 -23.32
CA ASP A 75 -10.53 9.27 -23.37
C ASP A 75 -9.75 10.04 -24.48
N PRO A 76 -10.45 10.75 -25.39
CA PRO A 76 -9.82 11.38 -26.55
C PRO A 76 -8.92 12.58 -26.19
N ARG A 77 -8.92 13.05 -24.94
CA ARG A 77 -8.04 14.12 -24.45
C ARG A 77 -6.59 13.65 -24.20
N GLY A 78 -6.33 12.34 -24.20
CA GLY A 78 -5.00 11.74 -24.02
C GLY A 78 -4.75 11.19 -22.61
N PRO A 79 -3.53 10.69 -22.31
CA PRO A 79 -3.20 10.18 -20.98
C PRO A 79 -3.16 11.28 -19.92
N CYS A 80 -3.22 10.90 -18.64
CA CYS A 80 -2.78 11.78 -17.55
C CYS A 80 -1.25 11.74 -17.45
N TYR A 81 -0.66 12.85 -17.00
CA TYR A 81 0.77 12.97 -16.73
C TYR A 81 1.06 12.85 -15.23
N ASN A 82 2.33 12.70 -14.88
CA ASN A 82 2.86 12.87 -13.52
C ASN A 82 2.15 12.04 -12.44
N GLY A 83 1.86 10.76 -12.75
CA GLY A 83 1.20 9.82 -11.83
C GLY A 83 -0.31 10.00 -11.69
N GLY A 84 -0.94 10.91 -12.43
CA GLY A 84 -2.39 11.05 -12.45
C GLY A 84 -3.11 9.82 -13.03
N ILE A 85 -4.31 9.53 -12.54
CA ILE A 85 -5.17 8.42 -13.01
C ILE A 85 -6.57 8.92 -13.40
N ARG A 86 -7.37 8.15 -14.15
CA ARG A 86 -8.76 8.51 -14.52
C ARG A 86 -9.75 7.48 -13.97
N GLY A 87 -11.01 7.89 -13.79
CA GLY A 87 -12.07 7.02 -13.30
C GLY A 87 -12.03 6.83 -11.78
N GLY A 88 -13.02 6.12 -11.24
CA GLY A 88 -13.07 5.72 -9.82
C GLY A 88 -13.10 6.83 -8.78
N ASN A 89 -13.25 8.11 -9.16
CA ASN A 89 -13.33 9.24 -8.25
C ASN A 89 -14.77 9.82 -8.21
N PRO A 90 -15.50 9.72 -7.09
CA PRO A 90 -16.88 10.22 -6.98
C PRO A 90 -17.03 11.73 -7.18
N ALA A 91 -15.97 12.52 -6.91
CA ALA A 91 -15.98 13.96 -7.17
C ALA A 91 -16.04 14.29 -8.67
N ASN A 92 -15.67 13.33 -9.52
CA ASN A 92 -15.65 13.41 -10.97
C ASN A 92 -16.86 12.64 -11.55
N TYR A 93 -17.94 13.37 -11.84
CA TYR A 93 -19.20 12.82 -12.35
C TYR A 93 -19.74 13.63 -13.53
N ASN A 94 -20.74 13.09 -14.23
CA ASN A 94 -21.20 13.53 -15.56
C ASN A 94 -20.02 13.63 -16.54
N GLU A 95 -19.95 14.70 -17.32
CA GLU A 95 -18.88 14.98 -18.30
C GLU A 95 -17.46 14.94 -17.70
N ARG A 96 -17.33 15.07 -16.37
CA ARG A 96 -16.06 15.04 -15.65
C ARG A 96 -15.60 13.65 -15.21
N THR A 97 -16.37 12.58 -15.40
CA THR A 97 -16.00 11.23 -14.91
C THR A 97 -14.63 10.76 -15.35
N CYS A 98 -14.21 11.11 -16.56
CA CYS A 98 -12.90 10.78 -17.08
C CYS A 98 -11.86 11.88 -16.89
N ASP A 99 -12.08 12.91 -16.08
CA ASP A 99 -11.05 13.89 -15.71
C ASP A 99 -9.92 13.19 -14.93
N CYS A 100 -8.71 13.74 -15.04
CA CYS A 100 -7.56 13.20 -14.31
C CYS A 100 -7.59 13.54 -12.82
N ASN A 101 -7.44 12.51 -11.99
CA ASN A 101 -7.17 12.58 -10.56
C ASN A 101 -5.67 12.85 -10.38
N CYS A 102 -5.30 14.11 -10.14
CA CYS A 102 -3.90 14.51 -10.00
C CYS A 102 -3.35 14.19 -8.60
N VAL A 103 -2.07 13.81 -8.55
CA VAL A 103 -1.36 13.48 -7.31
C VAL A 103 -0.63 14.72 -6.79
N GLY A 104 -0.65 14.95 -5.48
CA GLY A 104 0.10 16.04 -4.85
C GLY A 104 -0.30 17.43 -5.35
N ALA A 105 0.68 18.21 -5.81
CA ALA A 105 0.49 19.59 -6.28
C ALA A 105 0.39 19.73 -7.82
N TRP A 106 0.27 18.61 -8.55
CA TRP A 106 0.00 18.60 -9.99
C TRP A 106 -1.45 19.00 -10.29
N THR A 107 -1.65 19.73 -11.39
CA THR A 107 -2.91 20.39 -11.77
C THR A 107 -3.07 20.49 -13.29
N GLY A 108 -4.24 20.96 -13.73
CA GLY A 108 -4.65 20.99 -15.14
C GLY A 108 -5.37 19.70 -15.53
N ASP A 109 -6.11 19.75 -16.64
CA ASP A 109 -7.03 18.69 -17.07
C ASP A 109 -6.36 17.32 -17.29
N LEU A 110 -5.03 17.30 -17.53
CA LEU A 110 -4.20 16.12 -17.71
C LEU A 110 -3.09 16.00 -16.63
N CYS A 111 -3.15 16.78 -15.54
CA CYS A 111 -2.12 16.86 -14.48
C CYS A 111 -0.75 17.37 -14.95
N GLN A 112 -0.70 18.12 -16.05
CA GLN A 112 0.54 18.55 -16.70
C GLN A 112 1.22 19.78 -16.07
N TYR A 113 0.56 20.50 -15.14
CA TYR A 113 1.07 21.74 -14.56
C TYR A 113 1.32 21.62 -13.06
N CYS A 114 2.52 21.98 -12.60
CA CYS A 114 2.79 22.09 -11.17
C CYS A 114 2.22 23.41 -10.62
N SER A 115 1.46 23.34 -9.52
CA SER A 115 0.90 24.51 -8.82
C SER A 115 1.67 24.90 -7.55
N LEU A 116 2.67 24.11 -7.18
CA LEU A 116 3.45 24.28 -5.95
C LEU A 116 4.24 25.60 -5.98
N THR A 117 4.23 26.32 -4.86
CA THR A 117 5.01 27.56 -4.68
C THR A 117 6.00 27.37 -3.55
N CYS A 118 7.29 27.54 -3.82
CA CYS A 118 8.35 27.45 -2.82
C CYS A 118 8.63 28.84 -2.24
N VAL A 119 8.43 29.03 -0.94
CA VAL A 119 8.58 30.32 -0.25
C VAL A 119 10.05 30.66 -0.07
N HIS A 120 10.82 29.74 0.52
CA HIS A 120 12.26 29.86 0.73
C HIS A 120 13.01 28.72 0.04
N GLY A 121 12.75 28.52 -1.25
CA GLY A 121 13.36 27.43 -2.03
C GLY A 121 13.16 27.61 -3.53
N ASN A 122 13.72 26.70 -4.30
CA ASN A 122 13.52 26.63 -5.75
C ASN A 122 12.56 25.49 -6.08
N LEU A 123 11.63 25.74 -7.00
CA LEU A 123 10.73 24.71 -7.52
C LEU A 123 11.46 23.88 -8.57
N ASP A 124 11.49 22.56 -8.39
CA ASP A 124 11.71 21.63 -9.49
C ASP A 124 10.37 21.37 -10.20
N SER A 125 10.22 21.94 -11.38
CA SER A 125 9.02 21.79 -12.20
C SER A 125 8.85 20.41 -12.85
N SER A 126 9.88 19.55 -12.81
CA SER A 126 9.83 18.19 -13.36
C SER A 126 9.25 17.17 -12.38
N THR A 127 9.55 17.32 -11.08
CA THR A 127 9.01 16.49 -10.00
C THR A 127 7.85 17.16 -9.25
N CYS A 128 7.65 18.48 -9.43
CA CYS A 128 6.75 19.31 -8.65
C CYS A 128 7.05 19.27 -7.14
N THR A 129 8.34 19.45 -6.80
CA THR A 129 8.84 19.48 -5.42
C THR A 129 9.69 20.73 -5.17
N CYS A 130 9.79 21.15 -3.90
CA CYS A 130 10.61 22.29 -3.52
C CYS A 130 11.97 21.88 -2.95
N SER A 131 13.05 22.43 -3.51
CA SER A 131 14.39 22.39 -2.93
C SER A 131 14.59 23.57 -1.99
N CYS A 132 14.52 23.34 -0.68
CA CYS A 132 14.56 24.40 0.32
C CYS A 132 15.96 24.98 0.56
N ALA A 133 16.00 26.29 0.81
CA ALA A 133 17.20 26.99 1.24
C ALA A 133 17.57 26.59 2.69
N PRO A 134 18.85 26.67 3.08
CA PRO A 134 19.29 26.32 4.44
C PRO A 134 18.48 27.05 5.53
N GLY A 135 17.99 26.28 6.50
CA GLY A 135 17.14 26.78 7.59
C GLY A 135 15.62 26.67 7.33
N TRP A 136 15.20 26.17 6.17
CA TRP A 136 13.79 25.97 5.81
C TRP A 136 13.51 24.52 5.40
N ASP A 137 12.30 24.06 5.66
CA ASP A 137 11.81 22.70 5.41
C ASP A 137 10.31 22.73 5.03
N GLY A 138 9.72 21.55 4.84
CA GLY A 138 8.33 21.37 4.43
C GLY A 138 8.16 21.45 2.91
N ASN A 139 7.02 20.94 2.43
CA ASN A 139 6.74 20.79 0.99
C ASN A 139 6.78 22.09 0.17
N THR A 140 6.69 23.25 0.84
CA THR A 140 6.69 24.61 0.27
C THR A 140 7.85 25.46 0.79
N CYS A 141 8.77 24.92 1.59
CA CYS A 141 9.85 25.67 2.24
C CYS A 141 9.33 26.86 3.07
N SER A 142 8.17 26.68 3.71
CA SER A 142 7.52 27.68 4.56
C SER A 142 7.74 27.41 6.05
N ASP A 143 8.14 26.19 6.41
CA ASP A 143 8.44 25.79 7.79
C ASP A 143 9.91 26.07 8.12
N VAL A 144 10.18 26.51 9.34
CA VAL A 144 11.57 26.69 9.82
C VAL A 144 12.14 25.33 10.16
N CYS A 145 13.28 24.99 9.57
CA CYS A 145 14.00 23.75 9.86
C CYS A 145 14.48 23.78 11.33
N ALA A 146 13.95 22.89 12.16
CA ALA A 146 14.24 22.83 13.59
C ALA A 146 14.33 21.37 14.09
N ASP A 147 15.20 21.12 15.06
CA ASP A 147 15.27 19.82 15.74
C ASP A 147 13.99 19.59 16.54
N SER A 148 13.40 18.40 16.39
CA SER A 148 12.19 18.00 17.14
C SER A 148 12.49 17.53 18.57
N SER A 149 13.78 17.48 18.97
CA SER A 149 14.23 16.99 20.27
C SER A 149 15.38 17.83 20.84
N THR A 150 15.34 18.10 22.15
CA THR A 150 16.43 18.78 22.88
C THR A 150 17.65 17.90 23.15
N LEU A 151 17.63 16.63 22.72
CA LEU A 151 18.74 15.68 22.94
C LEU A 151 19.79 15.68 21.81
N CYS A 152 19.53 16.43 20.74
CA CYS A 152 20.39 16.49 19.57
C CYS A 152 21.73 17.17 19.88
N GLY A 153 22.83 16.40 19.75
CA GLY A 153 24.18 16.88 20.01
C GLY A 153 24.60 16.95 21.50
N ALA A 154 23.81 16.39 22.43
CA ALA A 154 24.15 16.38 23.86
C ALA A 154 25.31 15.42 24.17
N ASN A 155 26.36 15.88 24.86
CA ASN A 155 27.52 15.09 25.28
C ASN A 155 27.56 14.93 26.82
N PRO A 156 27.69 13.72 27.38
CA PRO A 156 27.85 12.41 26.74
C PRO A 156 26.50 11.72 26.45
N GLY A 157 26.12 11.65 25.17
CA GLY A 157 24.84 11.10 24.75
C GLY A 157 24.75 10.83 23.24
N TRP A 158 23.73 10.04 22.87
CA TRP A 158 23.31 9.75 21.50
C TRP A 158 22.29 10.82 21.05
N PRO A 159 22.17 11.18 19.75
CA PRO A 159 22.94 10.72 18.59
C PRO A 159 24.12 11.64 18.22
N THR A 160 25.04 11.15 17.38
CA THR A 160 26.21 11.90 16.88
C THR A 160 26.00 12.38 15.43
N VAL A 161 26.90 13.22 14.89
CA VAL A 161 26.89 13.64 13.47
C VAL A 161 26.77 12.45 12.51
N ALA A 162 27.48 11.36 12.80
CA ALA A 162 27.47 10.15 11.98
C ALA A 162 26.13 9.39 12.02
N SER A 163 25.28 9.66 13.01
CA SER A 163 23.95 9.06 13.14
C SER A 163 22.92 9.71 12.20
N CYS A 164 23.18 10.94 11.71
CA CYS A 164 22.28 11.68 10.81
C CYS A 164 22.15 11.06 9.39
N SER A 165 22.84 9.95 9.10
CA SER A 165 22.68 9.15 7.88
C SER A 165 21.67 8.00 8.00
N LEU A 166 21.14 7.75 9.21
CA LEU A 166 20.12 6.73 9.46
C LEU A 166 18.73 7.40 9.49
N GLN A 167 17.79 6.93 8.65
CA GLN A 167 16.43 7.49 8.57
C GLN A 167 15.72 7.75 9.91
N PRO A 168 15.73 6.86 10.93
CA PRO A 168 15.05 7.14 12.20
C PRO A 168 15.72 8.23 13.05
N VAL A 169 16.95 8.66 12.74
CA VAL A 169 17.65 9.75 13.44
C VAL A 169 17.57 11.05 12.64
N LEU A 170 17.51 10.98 11.31
CA LEU A 170 17.36 12.13 10.42
C LEU A 170 16.12 12.99 10.76
N PHE A 171 15.00 12.36 11.12
CA PHE A 171 13.77 13.04 11.56
C PHE A 171 13.85 13.70 12.95
N THR A 172 14.89 13.38 13.73
CA THR A 172 14.98 13.79 15.14
C THR A 172 16.02 14.87 15.36
N CYS A 173 17.17 14.79 14.65
CA CYS A 173 18.34 15.66 14.86
C CYS A 173 19.01 16.07 13.53
N LEU A 174 18.80 17.32 13.12
CA LEU A 174 19.20 17.89 11.84
C LEU A 174 20.33 18.94 11.91
N PHE A 175 20.69 19.44 13.10
CA PHE A 175 21.58 20.61 13.28
C PHE A 175 23.03 20.50 12.74
N LEU A 176 23.46 19.35 12.20
CA LEU A 176 24.87 19.07 11.88
C LEU A 176 25.15 18.74 10.40
N ARG A 177 24.34 19.27 9.48
CA ARG A 177 24.61 19.23 8.01
C ARG A 177 25.58 20.32 7.50
N LEU A 178 26.49 20.81 8.35
CA LEU A 178 27.61 21.66 7.91
C LEU A 178 28.77 20.77 7.41
N PHE A 179 29.13 20.93 6.13
CA PHE A 179 30.13 20.17 5.36
C PHE A 179 29.72 18.69 5.14
N VAL A 180 29.33 18.25 3.94
CA VAL A 180 30.05 18.34 2.66
C VAL A 180 29.05 18.43 1.51
N TYR A 181 29.22 19.42 0.62
CA TYR A 181 28.51 19.47 -0.66
C TYR A 181 29.44 18.94 -1.75
N GLN A 182 29.23 17.69 -2.16
CA GLN A 182 29.72 17.20 -3.44
C GLN A 182 28.90 15.97 -3.85
N ASP A 183 28.10 16.11 -4.89
CA ASP A 183 27.29 15.03 -5.45
C ASP A 183 28.21 14.00 -6.12
N VAL A 184 28.66 13.02 -5.33
CA VAL A 184 29.36 11.85 -5.84
C VAL A 184 28.31 10.97 -6.51
N CYS A 185 28.39 10.84 -7.84
CA CYS A 185 27.61 9.86 -8.60
C CYS A 185 27.89 8.46 -8.05
N ALA A 186 26.93 7.94 -7.27
CA ALA A 186 27.04 6.71 -6.50
C ALA A 186 25.67 6.07 -6.35
N ASP A 187 25.67 4.75 -6.21
CA ASP A 187 24.49 3.98 -5.82
C ASP A 187 24.20 4.23 -4.33
N SER A 188 22.94 4.58 -4.01
CA SER A 188 22.50 4.80 -2.62
C SER A 188 22.12 3.50 -1.93
N SER A 189 21.87 2.43 -2.69
CA SER A 189 21.67 1.07 -2.21
C SER A 189 22.90 0.19 -2.43
N ALA A 190 23.31 -0.57 -1.41
CA ALA A 190 24.38 -1.56 -1.51
C ALA A 190 24.01 -2.82 -2.34
N LEU A 191 22.77 -2.90 -2.84
CA LEU A 191 22.28 -4.03 -3.63
C LEU A 191 22.52 -3.85 -5.13
N CYS A 192 22.84 -2.65 -5.59
CA CYS A 192 23.01 -2.32 -7.00
C CYS A 192 24.11 -3.17 -7.66
N GLY A 193 23.73 -4.04 -8.59
CA GLY A 193 24.64 -4.98 -9.25
C GLY A 193 25.10 -6.18 -8.41
N ALA A 194 24.46 -6.47 -7.28
CA ALA A 194 24.82 -7.61 -6.44
C ALA A 194 24.55 -8.97 -7.11
N ASN A 195 25.48 -9.91 -6.93
CA ASN A 195 25.41 -11.27 -7.49
C ASN A 195 25.33 -12.30 -6.34
N PRO A 196 24.33 -13.20 -6.27
CA PRO A 196 23.35 -13.51 -7.30
C PRO A 196 21.95 -12.91 -7.08
N GLY A 197 21.73 -11.72 -7.63
CA GLY A 197 20.39 -11.32 -8.11
C GLY A 197 19.86 -9.98 -7.61
N TRP A 198 19.51 -9.13 -8.58
CA TRP A 198 18.64 -7.95 -8.49
C TRP A 198 19.19 -6.72 -7.71
N PRO A 199 19.04 -5.49 -8.26
CA PRO A 199 18.51 -5.16 -9.59
C PRO A 199 19.44 -5.62 -10.71
N THR A 200 18.85 -5.93 -11.87
CA THR A 200 19.59 -6.16 -13.12
C THR A 200 19.58 -4.87 -13.95
N VAL A 201 20.37 -4.79 -15.02
CA VAL A 201 20.29 -3.63 -15.94
C VAL A 201 18.88 -3.47 -16.54
N ALA A 202 18.12 -4.56 -16.70
CA ALA A 202 16.71 -4.51 -17.11
C ALA A 202 15.76 -3.98 -16.02
N SER A 203 16.20 -3.91 -14.77
CA SER A 203 15.42 -3.34 -13.65
C SER A 203 15.56 -1.81 -13.56
N CYS A 204 16.49 -1.22 -14.29
CA CYS A 204 16.75 0.22 -14.33
C CYS A 204 15.68 1.04 -15.06
N SER A 205 14.66 0.40 -15.62
CA SER A 205 13.44 1.05 -16.13
C SER A 205 12.34 1.19 -15.07
N VAL A 206 12.63 0.87 -13.80
CA VAL A 206 11.73 1.02 -12.67
C VAL A 206 12.23 2.18 -11.82
N ASP A 207 11.39 3.19 -11.59
CA ASP A 207 11.84 4.50 -11.08
C ASP A 207 12.64 4.39 -9.76
N TYR A 208 12.12 3.67 -8.76
CA TYR A 208 12.83 3.49 -7.48
C TYR A 208 14.17 2.75 -7.60
N VAL A 209 14.37 1.96 -8.66
CA VAL A 209 15.65 1.29 -8.95
C VAL A 209 16.62 2.29 -9.59
N ALA A 210 16.17 3.11 -10.53
CA ALA A 210 16.98 4.17 -11.11
C ALA A 210 17.43 5.19 -10.03
N GLU A 211 16.54 5.55 -9.11
CA GLU A 211 16.80 6.43 -7.95
C GLU A 211 17.71 5.80 -6.87
N SER A 212 17.61 4.47 -6.67
CA SER A 212 18.45 3.77 -5.69
C SER A 212 19.83 3.38 -6.23
N CYS A 213 19.97 3.31 -7.55
CA CYS A 213 21.11 2.74 -8.25
C CYS A 213 21.60 3.64 -9.39
N HIS A 214 21.79 4.94 -9.12
CA HIS A 214 22.14 5.95 -10.12
C HIS A 214 23.40 5.62 -10.96
N LEU A 215 24.42 4.98 -10.36
CA LEU A 215 25.67 4.64 -11.05
C LEU A 215 25.52 3.31 -11.81
N PHE A 216 24.94 2.30 -11.19
CA PHE A 216 24.67 0.99 -11.80
C PHE A 216 23.67 1.06 -12.97
N CYS A 217 22.68 1.93 -12.88
CA CYS A 217 21.69 2.18 -13.93
C CYS A 217 22.11 3.22 -14.97
N GLY A 218 23.31 3.80 -14.84
CA GLY A 218 23.84 4.79 -15.79
C GLY A 218 23.08 6.11 -15.84
N VAL A 219 22.30 6.42 -14.80
CA VAL A 219 21.57 7.69 -14.64
C VAL A 219 22.55 8.86 -14.54
N CYS A 220 23.72 8.61 -13.93
CA CYS A 220 24.87 9.51 -13.96
C CYS A 220 26.13 8.75 -14.45
N SER A 221 27.09 9.50 -15.01
CA SER A 221 28.38 8.97 -15.44
C SER A 221 29.53 9.79 -14.84
N GLY A 222 30.42 9.12 -14.10
CA GLY A 222 31.49 9.78 -13.36
C GLY A 222 32.63 10.28 -14.25
N GLY A 223 32.79 11.61 -14.34
CA GLY A 223 33.96 12.32 -14.86
C GLY A 223 34.10 13.68 -14.15
N SER A 224 35.28 14.30 -14.00
CA SER A 224 36.47 14.23 -14.87
C SER A 224 37.80 14.61 -14.19
N GLY A 225 38.92 14.09 -14.73
CA GLY A 225 40.25 14.76 -14.86
C GLY A 225 41.15 14.79 -13.61
N VAL A 226 42.46 14.48 -13.64
CA VAL A 226 43.51 14.83 -14.64
C VAL A 226 44.60 13.73 -14.77
N VAL A 227 45.26 13.72 -15.93
CA VAL A 227 46.40 12.91 -16.42
C VAL A 227 47.46 12.42 -15.40
N THR A 228 47.73 11.11 -15.39
CA THR A 228 49.04 10.54 -15.77
C THR A 228 48.94 9.03 -16.08
N GLN A 229 49.50 8.63 -17.23
CA GLN A 229 49.85 7.23 -17.50
C GLN A 229 51.13 6.90 -16.72
N PRO A 230 51.28 5.70 -16.13
CA PRO A 230 52.08 4.71 -16.85
C PRO A 230 51.61 3.25 -16.74
N THR A 231 51.76 2.55 -17.86
CA THR A 231 52.29 1.17 -17.99
C THR A 231 51.75 0.04 -17.10
N THR A 232 50.99 -0.84 -17.74
CA THR A 232 51.06 -2.31 -17.67
C THR A 232 51.84 -2.94 -16.50
N THR A 233 51.14 -3.58 -15.56
CA THR A 233 51.68 -4.74 -14.82
C THR A 233 50.56 -5.73 -14.46
N THR A 234 50.75 -6.98 -14.85
CA THR A 234 49.89 -8.11 -14.51
C THR A 234 50.01 -8.47 -13.03
N GLN A 235 48.88 -8.57 -12.30
CA GLN A 235 48.78 -9.29 -11.03
C GLN A 235 47.31 -9.69 -10.81
N THR A 236 46.96 -10.95 -11.06
CA THR A 236 47.00 -12.07 -10.10
C THR A 236 45.88 -11.98 -9.06
N THR A 237 44.88 -12.84 -9.26
CA THR A 237 43.77 -13.09 -8.33
C THR A 237 44.23 -13.34 -6.90
N THR A 238 43.75 -12.50 -5.97
CA THR A 238 43.61 -12.89 -4.56
C THR A 238 42.14 -12.80 -4.18
N LYS A 239 41.61 -13.94 -3.71
CA LYS A 239 40.21 -14.11 -3.32
C LYS A 239 39.99 -13.38 -1.99
N ALA A 240 39.45 -12.17 -2.04
CA ALA A 240 38.98 -11.47 -0.85
C ALA A 240 37.80 -12.26 -0.24
N THR A 241 38.03 -12.90 0.89
CA THR A 241 36.97 -13.54 1.69
C THR A 241 36.15 -12.43 2.35
N THR A 242 35.12 -11.94 1.66
CA THR A 242 34.12 -11.05 2.24
C THR A 242 33.21 -11.86 3.17
N THR A 243 33.28 -11.56 4.46
CA THR A 243 32.25 -12.01 5.42
C THR A 243 30.90 -11.45 4.94
N PRO A 244 29.85 -12.27 4.79
CA PRO A 244 28.57 -11.80 4.29
C PRO A 244 27.93 -10.79 5.26
N PRO A 245 27.05 -9.90 4.76
CA PRO A 245 26.25 -9.01 5.61
C PRO A 245 25.47 -9.79 6.67
N PRO A 246 25.22 -9.20 7.86
CA PRO A 246 24.44 -9.88 8.89
C PRO A 246 23.01 -10.18 8.41
N CYS A 247 22.52 -11.36 8.75
CA CYS A 247 21.18 -11.84 8.43
C CYS A 247 20.13 -11.22 9.36
N ASP A 248 19.96 -9.89 9.29
CA ASP A 248 19.06 -9.14 10.16
C ASP A 248 17.60 -9.15 9.67
N TRP A 249 16.68 -8.95 10.60
CA TRP A 249 15.23 -8.95 10.34
C TRP A 249 14.80 -7.71 9.53
N GLN A 250 14.24 -7.93 8.34
CA GLN A 250 13.69 -6.88 7.50
C GLN A 250 12.22 -6.65 7.82
N VAL A 251 11.86 -5.46 8.32
CA VAL A 251 10.45 -5.08 8.53
C VAL A 251 9.72 -4.98 7.18
N VAL A 252 8.53 -5.59 7.11
CA VAL A 252 7.68 -5.59 5.90
C VAL A 252 6.27 -5.06 6.13
N PHE A 253 5.78 -5.01 7.38
CA PHE A 253 4.45 -4.46 7.69
C PHE A 253 4.34 -3.96 9.13
N GLU A 254 3.53 -2.93 9.37
CA GLU A 254 3.18 -2.42 10.70
C GLU A 254 1.67 -2.13 10.80
N VAL A 255 1.01 -2.87 11.69
CA VAL A 255 -0.35 -2.51 12.14
C VAL A 255 -0.24 -1.38 13.15
N ARG A 256 -0.83 -0.23 12.79
CA ARG A 256 -1.00 0.94 13.64
C ARG A 256 -2.44 0.94 14.17
N PRO A 257 -2.67 0.79 15.47
CA PRO A 257 -4.00 0.87 16.05
C PRO A 257 -4.63 2.26 15.89
N GLY A 258 -5.95 2.30 15.82
CA GLY A 258 -6.74 3.54 15.87
C GLY A 258 -6.68 4.46 14.64
N VAL A 259 -6.08 4.01 13.53
CA VAL A 259 -5.91 4.82 12.32
C VAL A 259 -7.14 4.88 11.39
N GLY A 260 -8.16 4.05 11.64
CA GLY A 260 -9.42 4.01 10.88
C GLY A 260 -9.43 3.04 9.69
N ASP A 261 -8.26 2.73 9.12
CA ASP A 261 -8.10 1.74 8.04
C ASP A 261 -8.12 0.30 8.59
N TRP A 262 -8.46 -0.67 7.73
CA TRP A 262 -8.39 -2.09 8.07
C TRP A 262 -7.01 -2.68 7.74
N ALA A 263 -6.39 -3.32 8.73
CA ALA A 263 -5.04 -3.86 8.62
C ALA A 263 -4.95 -5.02 7.60
N VAL A 264 -5.97 -5.89 7.53
CA VAL A 264 -6.00 -6.97 6.53
C VAL A 264 -6.15 -6.45 5.09
N ASP A 265 -6.86 -5.34 4.88
CA ASP A 265 -7.02 -4.75 3.55
C ASP A 265 -5.74 -4.03 3.13
N ALA A 266 -5.06 -3.35 4.07
CA ALA A 266 -3.72 -2.80 3.87
C ALA A 266 -2.69 -3.89 3.50
N TRP A 267 -2.74 -5.06 4.17
CA TRP A 267 -1.89 -6.21 3.83
C TRP A 267 -2.21 -6.79 2.44
N SER A 268 -3.50 -6.95 2.14
CA SER A 268 -3.98 -7.67 0.96
C SER A 268 -3.80 -6.87 -0.33
N SER A 269 -4.16 -5.58 -0.31
CA SER A 269 -4.15 -4.69 -1.47
C SER A 269 -2.74 -4.45 -2.01
N ASP A 270 -2.58 -4.43 -3.34
CA ASP A 270 -1.25 -4.32 -3.93
C ASP A 270 -0.64 -2.92 -3.71
N HIS A 271 -1.44 -1.85 -3.71
CA HIS A 271 -1.01 -0.48 -3.40
C HIS A 271 -2.16 0.36 -2.81
N ALA A 272 -2.47 0.22 -1.51
CA ALA A 272 -3.37 1.16 -0.83
C ALA A 272 -2.59 2.20 -0.01
N HIS A 273 -2.89 3.48 -0.24
CA HIS A 273 -2.58 4.54 0.73
C HIS A 273 -3.36 4.26 2.01
N THR A 274 -2.70 3.61 2.97
CA THR A 274 -3.24 3.39 4.31
C THR A 274 -2.29 4.00 5.32
N ALA A 275 -2.80 4.28 6.52
CA ALA A 275 -1.97 4.74 7.62
C ALA A 275 -1.03 3.64 8.18
N HIS A 276 -1.22 2.38 7.76
CA HIS A 276 -0.31 1.27 8.01
C HIS A 276 1.00 1.39 7.22
N PHE A 277 2.10 0.85 7.74
CA PHE A 277 3.28 0.64 6.90
C PHE A 277 3.14 -0.70 6.18
N LYS A 278 3.33 -0.71 4.86
CA LYS A 278 3.51 -1.93 4.06
C LYS A 278 4.71 -1.75 3.13
N SER A 279 5.60 -2.74 3.11
CA SER A 279 6.70 -2.83 2.15
C SER A 279 6.24 -3.57 0.88
N PRO A 280 6.67 -3.14 -0.33
CA PRO A 280 6.47 -3.90 -1.57
C PRO A 280 7.01 -5.34 -1.54
N LEU A 281 7.90 -5.66 -0.59
CA LEU A 281 8.36 -7.01 -0.32
C LEU A 281 7.22 -7.99 0.01
N VAL A 282 6.10 -7.52 0.58
CA VAL A 282 4.92 -8.35 0.87
C VAL A 282 4.30 -8.92 -0.41
N ASP A 283 4.27 -8.16 -1.50
CA ASP A 283 3.64 -8.59 -2.76
C ASP A 283 4.62 -9.39 -3.65
N MET A 284 5.92 -9.25 -3.40
CA MET A 284 6.98 -10.07 -4.01
C MET A 284 7.29 -11.35 -3.22
N TRP A 285 6.50 -11.71 -2.19
CA TRP A 285 6.80 -12.78 -1.22
C TRP A 285 7.35 -14.08 -1.85
N GLY A 286 6.72 -14.55 -2.93
CA GLY A 286 7.09 -15.80 -3.63
C GLY A 286 8.49 -15.79 -4.25
N THR A 287 9.11 -14.62 -4.48
CA THR A 287 10.46 -14.50 -5.04
C THR A 287 11.55 -14.28 -3.99
N LEU A 288 11.18 -13.90 -2.75
CA LEU A 288 12.15 -13.51 -1.71
C LEU A 288 12.87 -14.70 -1.05
N GLY A 289 12.35 -15.92 -1.21
CA GLY A 289 12.93 -17.12 -0.61
C GLY A 289 12.90 -17.11 0.93
N VAL A 290 11.91 -16.41 1.52
CA VAL A 290 11.71 -16.21 2.97
C VAL A 290 11.96 -17.50 3.76
N LYS A 291 12.80 -17.41 4.79
CA LYS A 291 13.15 -18.54 5.68
C LYS A 291 12.33 -18.49 6.96
N ARG A 292 12.24 -17.31 7.57
CA ARG A 292 11.52 -17.09 8.82
C ARG A 292 10.70 -15.81 8.73
N VAL A 293 9.59 -15.76 9.46
CA VAL A 293 8.78 -14.56 9.67
C VAL A 293 8.63 -14.33 11.17
N LYS A 294 8.78 -13.09 11.61
CA LYS A 294 8.67 -12.68 13.00
C LYS A 294 7.50 -11.71 13.15
N VAL A 295 6.66 -11.96 14.16
CA VAL A 295 5.58 -11.06 14.57
C VAL A 295 5.93 -10.52 15.95
N SER A 296 6.10 -9.21 16.04
CA SER A 296 6.50 -8.49 17.25
C SER A 296 5.40 -7.54 17.69
N LEU A 297 4.91 -7.71 18.92
CA LEU A 297 3.96 -6.77 19.54
C LEU A 297 4.72 -5.80 20.43
N PHE A 298 4.37 -4.52 20.38
CA PHE A 298 5.01 -3.48 21.19
C PHE A 298 4.03 -2.80 22.14
N GLN A 299 4.50 -2.50 23.35
CA GLN A 299 3.88 -1.56 24.28
C GLN A 299 5.00 -0.70 24.88
N GLY A 300 5.33 0.40 24.21
CA GLY A 300 6.63 1.09 24.29
C GLY A 300 7.79 0.25 23.71
N ALA A 301 8.10 -0.86 24.37
CA ALA A 301 9.11 -1.85 23.99
C ALA A 301 8.46 -3.15 23.45
N GLU A 302 9.25 -4.07 22.90
CA GLU A 302 8.76 -5.39 22.44
C GLU A 302 8.29 -6.23 23.64
N VAL A 303 7.02 -6.63 23.63
CA VAL A 303 6.35 -7.37 24.73
C VAL A 303 5.99 -8.81 24.38
N ARG A 304 5.92 -9.15 23.09
CA ARG A 304 5.63 -10.50 22.58
C ARG A 304 6.33 -10.69 21.24
N GLU A 305 6.91 -11.87 21.03
CA GLU A 305 7.52 -12.31 19.77
C GLU A 305 6.96 -13.69 19.40
N LEU A 306 6.52 -13.87 18.16
CA LEU A 306 6.29 -15.17 17.53
C LEU A 306 7.24 -15.31 16.34
N ILE A 307 7.84 -16.49 16.15
CA ILE A 307 8.61 -16.81 14.94
C ILE A 307 7.93 -17.96 14.21
N PHE A 308 7.79 -17.81 12.89
CA PHE A 308 7.20 -18.76 11.96
C PHE A 308 8.22 -19.20 10.91
N ASN A 309 8.06 -20.42 10.42
CA ASN A 309 8.76 -20.94 9.25
C ASN A 309 8.17 -20.32 7.98
N GLY A 310 8.94 -19.47 7.29
CA GLY A 310 8.54 -18.81 6.04
C GLY A 310 8.82 -19.64 4.78
N ALA A 311 9.60 -20.73 4.86
CA ALA A 311 10.04 -21.46 3.67
C ALA A 311 8.88 -22.14 2.94
N ASN A 312 8.68 -21.83 1.66
CA ASN A 312 7.52 -22.28 0.86
C ASN A 312 6.19 -21.81 1.49
N SER A 313 6.04 -20.49 1.64
CA SER A 313 4.77 -19.82 1.96
C SER A 313 4.46 -18.75 0.91
N ASP A 314 3.23 -18.27 0.93
CA ASP A 314 2.77 -17.03 0.30
C ASP A 314 2.45 -15.98 1.40
N LYS A 315 2.03 -14.77 1.01
CA LYS A 315 1.74 -13.66 1.95
C LYS A 315 0.61 -13.94 2.96
N PHE A 316 -0.18 -15.01 2.82
CA PHE A 316 -1.23 -15.37 3.78
C PHE A 316 -0.92 -16.68 4.54
N SER A 317 -0.32 -17.68 3.90
CA SER A 317 -0.16 -19.02 4.50
C SER A 317 0.92 -19.14 5.58
N TRP A 318 1.85 -18.17 5.68
CA TRP A 318 2.93 -18.22 6.68
C TRP A 318 2.45 -18.10 8.13
N PHE A 319 1.38 -17.34 8.39
CA PHE A 319 0.81 -17.14 9.72
C PHE A 319 -0.18 -18.27 10.03
N SER A 320 0.33 -19.46 10.33
CA SER A 320 -0.47 -20.64 10.62
C SER A 320 0.19 -21.53 11.67
N LYS A 321 -0.63 -22.31 12.40
CA LYS A 321 -0.17 -23.10 13.55
C LYS A 321 0.94 -24.09 13.18
N ASP A 322 0.81 -24.78 12.06
CA ASP A 322 1.78 -25.79 11.58
C ASP A 322 3.14 -25.19 11.22
N ARG A 323 3.21 -23.86 11.09
CA ARG A 323 4.43 -23.11 10.74
C ARG A 323 5.03 -22.40 11.95
N LEU A 324 4.39 -22.43 13.11
CA LEU A 324 4.86 -21.81 14.34
C LEU A 324 6.15 -22.49 14.86
N MET A 325 7.24 -21.73 14.97
CA MET A 325 8.53 -22.19 15.50
C MET A 325 8.72 -21.80 16.97
N THR A 326 8.38 -20.56 17.32
CA THR A 326 8.43 -20.06 18.71
C THR A 326 7.18 -19.23 19.03
N SER A 327 6.76 -19.29 20.28
CA SER A 327 5.57 -18.62 20.81
C SER A 327 5.86 -18.09 22.22
N PRO A 328 5.29 -16.95 22.61
CA PRO A 328 5.37 -16.44 23.98
C PRO A 328 4.34 -17.10 24.91
N TRP A 329 3.44 -17.91 24.35
CA TRP A 329 2.44 -18.69 25.07
C TRP A 329 2.77 -20.18 24.99
N ALA A 330 2.84 -20.83 26.14
CA ALA A 330 3.31 -22.20 26.30
C ALA A 330 2.28 -23.26 25.92
N ASP A 331 0.99 -22.89 25.93
CA ASP A 331 -0.15 -23.75 25.62
C ASP A 331 -0.58 -23.71 24.15
N LEU A 332 -0.24 -22.63 23.41
CA LEU A 332 -0.60 -22.44 22.00
C LEU A 332 -0.23 -23.61 21.08
N PRO A 333 0.93 -24.30 21.22
CA PRO A 333 1.22 -25.49 20.43
C PRO A 333 0.24 -26.64 20.67
N THR A 334 -0.25 -26.82 21.90
CA THR A 334 -1.03 -28.00 22.33
C THR A 334 -2.54 -27.79 22.35
N GLU A 335 -3.01 -26.57 22.66
CA GLU A 335 -4.44 -26.26 22.74
C GLU A 335 -5.10 -26.21 21.34
N PRO A 336 -6.40 -26.52 21.21
CA PRO A 336 -7.12 -26.37 19.96
C PRO A 336 -7.25 -24.89 19.56
N ASN A 337 -7.44 -24.65 18.27
CA ASN A 337 -7.71 -23.32 17.72
C ASN A 337 -8.82 -23.41 16.66
N ASN A 338 -9.77 -22.49 16.69
CA ASN A 338 -10.75 -22.33 15.61
C ASN A 338 -10.27 -21.34 14.54
N PHE A 339 -9.39 -20.40 14.89
CA PHE A 339 -8.70 -19.51 13.95
C PHE A 339 -7.20 -19.44 14.24
N PHE A 340 -6.39 -19.51 13.18
CA PHE A 340 -4.96 -19.21 13.18
C PHE A 340 -4.57 -18.82 11.74
N SER A 341 -4.90 -17.60 11.34
CA SER A 341 -4.68 -17.09 9.97
C SER A 341 -4.61 -15.55 9.94
N VAL A 342 -4.08 -15.01 8.84
CA VAL A 342 -4.08 -13.56 8.55
C VAL A 342 -5.51 -13.04 8.42
N ASP A 343 -6.34 -13.72 7.63
CA ASP A 343 -7.72 -13.29 7.36
C ASP A 343 -8.64 -13.40 8.59
N GLY A 344 -8.40 -14.40 9.44
CA GLY A 344 -9.17 -14.67 10.65
C GLY A 344 -10.67 -14.82 10.39
N GLU A 345 -11.48 -14.07 11.15
CA GLU A 345 -12.92 -13.92 10.93
C GLU A 345 -13.18 -12.68 10.04
N THR A 346 -13.71 -12.91 8.84
CA THR A 346 -13.94 -11.86 7.84
C THR A 346 -15.38 -11.34 7.80
N ASN A 347 -16.26 -11.81 8.71
CA ASN A 347 -17.61 -11.28 8.86
C ASN A 347 -17.59 -9.75 9.11
N PRO A 348 -18.32 -8.94 8.32
CA PRO A 348 -18.34 -7.48 8.47
C PRO A 348 -18.67 -6.96 9.88
N ASN A 349 -19.42 -7.72 10.68
CA ASN A 349 -19.84 -7.32 12.03
C ASN A 349 -18.88 -7.77 13.15
N SER A 350 -17.88 -8.60 12.84
CA SER A 350 -16.96 -9.19 13.83
C SER A 350 -15.58 -9.42 13.22
N ARG A 351 -15.06 -8.43 12.48
CA ARG A 351 -13.86 -8.58 11.65
C ARG A 351 -12.62 -8.64 12.56
N ARG A 352 -12.07 -9.86 12.71
CA ARG A 352 -10.99 -10.22 13.64
C ARG A 352 -9.88 -10.87 12.82
N THR A 353 -8.83 -10.12 12.54
CA THR A 353 -7.74 -10.50 11.63
C THR A 353 -6.47 -10.80 12.43
N TRP A 354 -5.45 -11.34 11.77
CA TRP A 354 -4.18 -11.76 12.40
C TRP A 354 -4.42 -12.64 13.64
N PHE A 355 -5.37 -13.56 13.48
CA PHE A 355 -6.19 -14.02 14.59
C PHE A 355 -5.75 -15.40 15.07
N ILE A 356 -5.30 -15.46 16.32
CA ILE A 356 -4.91 -16.69 17.02
C ILE A 356 -5.93 -16.92 18.13
N ASN A 357 -6.97 -17.69 17.82
CA ASN A 357 -8.13 -17.89 18.69
C ASN A 357 -8.35 -19.35 19.02
N ARG A 358 -8.66 -19.62 20.30
CA ARG A 358 -8.85 -20.96 20.82
C ARG A 358 -10.23 -21.50 20.46
N ASN A 359 -11.26 -20.75 20.82
CA ASN A 359 -12.66 -21.14 20.65
C ASN A 359 -13.59 -19.92 20.57
N TYR A 360 -14.75 -20.15 19.97
CA TYR A 360 -15.95 -19.33 20.16
C TYR A 360 -16.97 -20.10 20.98
N ASP A 361 -17.61 -19.41 21.91
CA ASP A 361 -18.77 -19.93 22.65
C ASP A 361 -19.66 -18.74 23.13
N GLY A 362 -19.72 -17.70 22.27
CA GLY A 362 -20.31 -16.39 22.54
C GLY A 362 -19.35 -15.43 23.26
N CYS A 363 -19.55 -14.12 23.10
CA CYS A 363 -18.66 -13.08 23.62
C CYS A 363 -18.12 -13.31 25.06
N PRO A 364 -18.94 -13.73 26.05
CA PRO A 364 -18.45 -13.97 27.42
C PRO A 364 -17.44 -15.12 27.55
N ASN A 365 -17.42 -16.05 26.60
CA ASN A 365 -16.62 -17.28 26.60
C ASN A 365 -15.55 -17.32 25.48
N ASP A 366 -15.59 -16.38 24.53
CA ASP A 366 -14.57 -16.20 23.50
C ASP A 366 -13.18 -16.08 24.14
N ALA A 367 -12.24 -16.89 23.66
CA ALA A 367 -10.91 -17.01 24.26
C ALA A 367 -9.83 -17.24 23.21
N GLY A 368 -8.66 -16.62 23.41
CA GLY A 368 -7.56 -16.65 22.45
C GLY A 368 -6.27 -16.03 22.97
N TRP A 369 -5.34 -15.82 22.05
CA TRP A 369 -3.97 -15.37 22.35
C TRP A 369 -3.63 -14.03 21.71
N LEU A 370 -4.07 -13.79 20.46
CA LEU A 370 -3.81 -12.59 19.68
C LEU A 370 -5.00 -12.32 18.74
N VAL A 371 -5.40 -11.07 18.61
CA VAL A 371 -6.40 -10.61 17.64
C VAL A 371 -6.14 -9.16 17.24
N VAL A 372 -6.29 -8.88 15.95
CA VAL A 372 -6.48 -7.51 15.44
C VAL A 372 -7.97 -7.33 15.20
N ALA A 373 -8.64 -6.60 16.10
CA ALA A 373 -10.05 -6.29 15.98
C ALA A 373 -10.20 -5.02 15.13
N GLU A 374 -10.70 -5.19 13.90
CA GLU A 374 -10.66 -4.16 12.84
C GLU A 374 -11.76 -3.10 13.01
N ASN A 375 -12.92 -3.49 13.54
CA ASN A 375 -14.16 -2.70 13.48
C ASN A 375 -14.23 -1.49 14.44
N GLY A 376 -13.23 -1.28 15.31
CA GLY A 376 -13.18 -0.16 16.25
C GLY A 376 -14.46 -0.04 17.09
N PRO A 377 -15.23 1.07 17.00
CA PRO A 377 -16.45 1.24 17.80
C PRO A 377 -17.60 0.32 17.38
N GLN A 378 -17.52 -0.30 16.19
CA GLN A 378 -18.52 -1.23 15.63
C GLN A 378 -18.19 -2.71 15.92
N GLY A 379 -17.31 -3.00 16.90
CA GLY A 379 -17.02 -4.36 17.34
C GLY A 379 -18.27 -5.08 17.86
N GLY A 380 -18.48 -6.35 17.46
CA GLY A 380 -19.68 -7.11 17.80
C GLY A 380 -19.76 -7.48 19.29
N CYS A 381 -18.63 -7.84 19.88
CA CYS A 381 -18.47 -8.04 21.32
C CYS A 381 -17.89 -6.79 21.99
N ASP A 382 -18.26 -6.53 23.25
CA ASP A 382 -17.76 -5.35 23.99
C ASP A 382 -16.23 -5.35 24.16
N TRP A 383 -15.59 -6.52 24.20
CA TRP A 383 -14.14 -6.63 24.28
C TRP A 383 -13.40 -6.23 23.00
N GLU A 384 -14.09 -6.17 21.85
CA GLU A 384 -13.52 -5.71 20.57
C GLU A 384 -13.55 -4.18 20.44
N LYS A 385 -14.39 -3.50 21.24
CA LYS A 385 -14.72 -2.10 21.00
C LYS A 385 -13.58 -1.18 21.42
N ALA A 386 -13.10 -0.39 20.47
CA ALA A 386 -12.12 0.67 20.68
C ALA A 386 -12.66 2.00 20.13
N PRO A 387 -12.17 3.17 20.61
CA PRO A 387 -12.59 4.48 20.08
C PRO A 387 -12.37 4.65 18.57
N ALA A 388 -11.33 4.01 18.04
CA ALA A 388 -11.05 3.86 16.62
C ALA A 388 -10.43 2.47 16.36
N GLY A 389 -10.66 1.91 15.17
CA GLY A 389 -10.05 0.67 14.71
C GLY A 389 -8.73 0.92 13.97
N PRO A 390 -7.89 -0.09 13.77
CA PRO A 390 -7.98 -1.41 14.39
C PRO A 390 -7.45 -1.35 15.84
N THR A 391 -7.61 -2.42 16.61
CA THR A 391 -6.93 -2.58 17.91
C THR A 391 -6.26 -3.95 18.02
N VAL A 392 -5.05 -4.00 18.57
CA VAL A 392 -4.24 -5.21 18.69
C VAL A 392 -4.34 -5.72 20.12
N LEU A 393 -5.18 -6.73 20.36
CA LEU A 393 -5.39 -7.34 21.67
C LEU A 393 -4.60 -8.64 21.79
N TYR A 394 -3.97 -8.87 22.95
CA TYR A 394 -3.17 -10.07 23.19
C TYR A 394 -3.24 -10.55 24.64
N SER A 395 -2.96 -11.83 24.89
CA SER A 395 -2.87 -12.37 26.24
C SER A 395 -1.55 -11.99 26.91
N LYS A 396 -1.61 -11.29 28.05
CA LYS A 396 -0.47 -11.02 28.94
C LYS A 396 -0.05 -12.23 29.78
N LYS A 397 -0.89 -13.27 29.85
CA LYS A 397 -0.54 -14.55 30.49
C LYS A 397 0.49 -15.31 29.65
N SER A 398 1.00 -16.40 30.19
CA SER A 398 1.74 -17.45 29.45
C SER A 398 0.81 -18.41 28.70
N THR A 399 -0.51 -18.19 28.77
CA THR A 399 -1.58 -19.01 28.19
C THR A 399 -2.55 -18.14 27.39
N TYR A 400 -3.61 -18.72 26.81
CA TYR A 400 -4.76 -17.93 26.35
C TYR A 400 -5.43 -17.13 27.49
N VAL A 401 -6.18 -16.12 27.09
CA VAL A 401 -7.06 -15.31 27.93
C VAL A 401 -8.51 -15.42 27.43
N ASN A 402 -9.48 -15.26 28.33
CA ASN A 402 -10.88 -15.04 27.96
C ASN A 402 -11.07 -13.53 27.73
N TRP A 403 -11.57 -13.13 26.56
CA TRP A 403 -11.56 -11.72 26.14
C TRP A 403 -12.54 -10.83 26.91
N THR A 404 -13.59 -11.39 27.53
CA THR A 404 -14.55 -10.61 28.34
C THR A 404 -14.10 -10.49 29.80
N SER A 405 -13.59 -11.58 30.40
CA SER A 405 -13.31 -11.65 31.85
C SER A 405 -11.83 -11.51 32.21
N GLY A 406 -10.91 -11.50 31.23
CA GLY A 406 -9.47 -11.42 31.47
C GLY A 406 -9.01 -10.10 32.12
N GLY A 407 -9.70 -8.99 31.87
CA GLY A 407 -9.40 -7.70 32.50
C GLY A 407 -7.93 -7.30 32.35
N ALA A 408 -7.19 -7.26 33.48
CA ALA A 408 -5.77 -6.90 33.51
C ALA A 408 -4.87 -7.85 32.70
N ASP A 409 -5.28 -9.10 32.48
CA ASP A 409 -4.58 -10.11 31.67
C ASP A 409 -4.70 -9.86 30.16
N ILE A 410 -5.54 -8.91 29.72
CA ILE A 410 -5.65 -8.49 28.33
C ILE A 410 -4.69 -7.34 28.10
N GLY A 411 -3.78 -7.50 27.14
CA GLY A 411 -2.91 -6.45 26.64
C GLY A 411 -3.48 -5.78 25.40
N VAL A 412 -3.19 -4.49 25.25
CA VAL A 412 -3.41 -3.71 24.04
C VAL A 412 -2.02 -3.28 23.58
N ALA A 413 -1.62 -3.64 22.36
CA ALA A 413 -0.32 -3.26 21.82
C ALA A 413 -0.43 -1.94 21.04
N ASP A 414 0.59 -1.08 21.17
CA ASP A 414 0.71 0.21 20.46
C ASP A 414 0.99 0.03 18.97
N ARG A 415 1.57 -1.12 18.58
CA ARG A 415 1.81 -1.56 17.20
C ARG A 415 2.09 -3.06 17.15
N MET A 416 1.76 -3.69 16.03
CA MET A 416 2.25 -5.03 15.66
C MET A 416 3.11 -4.91 14.40
N VAL A 417 4.33 -5.43 14.47
CA VAL A 417 5.32 -5.36 13.38
C VAL A 417 5.56 -6.77 12.84
N ILE A 418 5.61 -6.88 11.53
CA ILE A 418 5.93 -8.12 10.81
C ILE A 418 7.27 -7.93 10.12
N SER A 419 8.20 -8.86 10.36
CA SER A 419 9.53 -8.87 9.77
C SER A 419 9.84 -10.21 9.11
N ILE A 420 10.61 -10.21 8.03
CA ILE A 420 11.09 -11.42 7.36
C ILE A 420 12.61 -11.57 7.51
N ASP A 421 13.06 -12.81 7.45
CA ASP A 421 14.47 -13.18 7.27
C ASP A 421 14.56 -14.12 6.06
N THR A 422 15.34 -13.72 5.06
CA THR A 422 15.59 -14.45 3.81
C THR A 422 16.93 -15.19 3.80
N CYS A 423 17.75 -15.00 4.85
CA CYS A 423 19.16 -15.31 4.91
C CYS A 423 19.54 -16.34 5.99
N SER A 424 18.57 -16.88 6.73
CA SER A 424 18.81 -17.91 7.77
C SER A 424 19.58 -19.11 7.21
N ARG A 425 20.68 -19.48 7.87
CA ARG A 425 21.48 -20.68 7.61
C ARG A 425 21.01 -21.87 8.45
#